data_AF-A0A930EXU2-F1
#
_entry.id   AF-A0A930EXU2-F1
#
_cell.length_a   1.000
_cell.length_b   1.000
_cell.length_c   1.000
_cell.angle_alpha   90.00
_cell.angle_beta   90.00
_cell.angle_gamma   90.00
#
_symmetry.space_group_name_H-M   'P 1'
#
loop_
_entity.id
_entity.type
_entity.pdbx_description
1 polymer ?
#
loop_
_entity_poly.entity_id
_entity_poly.type
_entity_poly.pdbx_seq_one_letter_code
_entity_poly.pdbx_strand_id
1 'polypeptide(L)'
;MVRKIGVLTSGGDAPGMNSAIRAVTRIALSNGIEVVGIRDGYRGLLEEKFQVLERTDVSDILNRGGTTLGSARLPEFKEEEVQDQCVANLRKAGIDALVVIGGDGSYRGALALTNKGINCIGLPGTIDN
;
A
#
# COMPACT_ATOMS: atom_id res chain seq x y z
N MET A 1 -16.17 -5.04 10.33
CA MET A 1 -15.37 -4.00 11.02
C MET A 1 -13.93 -4.20 10.59
N VAL A 2 -13.23 -3.15 10.16
CA VAL A 2 -11.83 -3.24 9.70
C VAL A 2 -10.92 -3.55 10.89
N ARG A 3 -10.12 -4.62 10.79
CA ARG A 3 -9.14 -5.03 11.81
C ARG A 3 -7.72 -5.11 11.29
N LYS A 4 -7.52 -5.29 9.98
CA LYS A 4 -6.20 -5.34 9.35
C LYS A 4 -6.19 -4.54 8.05
N ILE A 5 -5.19 -3.68 7.88
CA ILE A 5 -5.03 -2.90 6.65
C ILE A 5 -3.67 -3.15 5.99
N GLY A 6 -3.65 -3.06 4.66
CA GLY A 6 -2.43 -3.01 3.88
C GLY A 6 -1.99 -1.56 3.64
N VAL A 7 -0.69 -1.34 3.47
CA VAL A 7 -0.13 -0.08 2.95
C VAL A 7 0.93 -0.38 1.90
N LEU A 8 0.88 0.33 0.77
CA LEU A 8 1.85 0.20 -0.31
C LEU A 8 2.20 1.55 -0.93
N THR A 9 3.39 1.62 -1.53
CA THR A 9 3.83 2.74 -2.37
C THR A 9 3.99 2.29 -3.81
N SER A 10 3.47 3.07 -4.75
CA SER A 10 3.50 2.73 -6.18
C SER A 10 3.67 3.98 -7.04
N GLY A 11 4.44 3.85 -8.12
CA GLY A 11 4.84 4.97 -9.00
C GLY A 11 6.29 5.42 -8.78
N GLY A 12 6.64 6.61 -9.28
CA GLY A 12 7.93 7.23 -8.94
C GLY A 12 7.97 7.56 -7.44
N ASP A 13 9.13 7.40 -6.81
CA ASP A 13 9.27 7.76 -5.40
C ASP A 13 9.24 9.27 -5.22
N ALA A 14 8.73 9.72 -4.07
CA ALA A 14 8.67 11.12 -3.72
C ALA A 14 9.08 11.32 -2.25
N PRO A 15 9.80 12.41 -1.92
CA PRO A 15 10.05 12.79 -0.54
C PRO A 15 8.75 12.87 0.27
N GLY A 16 8.72 12.23 1.44
CA GLY A 16 7.54 12.20 2.32
C GLY A 16 6.71 10.91 2.25
N MET A 17 6.94 10.00 1.30
CA MET A 17 6.26 8.70 1.28
C MET A 17 6.51 7.89 2.56
N ASN A 18 7.74 7.90 3.09
CA ASN A 18 8.04 7.31 4.40
C ASN A 18 7.25 7.93 5.56
N SER A 19 7.06 9.25 5.52
CA SER A 19 6.25 9.98 6.51
C SER A 19 4.80 9.57 6.44
N ALA A 20 4.26 9.35 5.24
CA ALA A 20 2.90 8.83 5.03
C ALA A 20 2.76 7.39 5.53
N ILE A 21 3.68 6.49 5.18
CA ILE A 21 3.71 5.11 5.72
C ILE A 21 3.71 5.14 7.25
N ARG A 22 4.60 5.94 7.86
CA ARG A 22 4.68 6.09 9.31
C ARG A 22 3.38 6.59 9.93
N ALA A 23 2.74 7.60 9.32
CA ALA A 23 1.49 8.15 9.83
C ALA A 23 0.37 7.10 9.80
N VAL A 24 0.20 6.42 8.66
CA VAL A 24 -0.77 5.33 8.50
C VAL A 24 -0.53 4.24 9.55
N THR A 25 0.70 3.75 9.67
CA THR A 25 1.05 2.68 10.61
C THR A 25 0.78 3.09 12.06
N ARG A 26 1.26 4.26 12.50
CA ARG A 26 1.12 4.67 13.91
C ARG A 26 -0.34 4.91 14.31
N ILE A 27 -1.13 5.52 13.44
CA ILE A 27 -2.55 5.80 13.72
C ILE A 27 -3.36 4.50 13.70
N ALA A 28 -3.13 3.60 12.75
CA ALA A 28 -3.82 2.31 12.72
C ALA A 28 -3.52 1.48 13.99
N LEU A 29 -2.23 1.35 14.35
CA LEU A 29 -1.83 0.63 15.57
C LEU A 29 -2.40 1.26 16.85
N SER A 30 -2.49 2.60 16.94
CA SER A 30 -3.13 3.24 18.11
C SER A 30 -4.63 2.99 18.22
N ASN A 31 -5.28 2.60 17.12
CA ASN A 31 -6.69 2.22 17.08
C ASN A 31 -6.89 0.69 17.15
N GLY A 32 -5.83 -0.08 17.44
CA GLY A 32 -5.91 -1.54 17.53
C GLY A 32 -6.07 -2.25 16.17
N ILE A 33 -5.69 -1.59 15.08
CA ILE A 33 -5.72 -2.14 13.72
C ILE A 33 -4.32 -2.64 13.36
N GLU A 34 -4.21 -3.89 12.90
CA GLU A 34 -2.96 -4.48 12.40
C GLU A 34 -2.59 -3.90 11.03
N VAL A 35 -1.29 -3.71 10.78
CA VAL A 35 -0.81 -3.07 9.55
C VAL A 35 0.16 -3.98 8.83
N VAL A 36 -0.09 -4.19 7.53
CA VAL A 36 0.78 -4.96 6.64
C VAL A 36 1.38 -4.03 5.59
N GLY A 37 2.70 -3.87 5.61
CA GLY A 37 3.45 -3.25 4.53
C GLY A 37 3.58 -4.21 3.35
N ILE A 38 3.26 -3.72 2.15
CA ILE A 38 3.39 -4.48 0.91
C ILE A 38 4.57 -3.90 0.14
N ARG A 39 5.59 -4.71 -0.11
CA ARG A 39 6.80 -4.28 -0.80
C ARG A 39 6.53 -4.03 -2.28
N ASP A 40 7.31 -3.17 -2.92
CA ASP A 40 7.34 -3.01 -4.38
C ASP A 40 5.96 -2.69 -5.02
N GLY A 41 5.07 -2.03 -4.28
CA GLY A 41 3.75 -1.65 -4.75
C GLY A 41 2.88 -2.82 -5.18
N TYR A 42 2.21 -2.69 -6.34
CA TYR A 42 1.33 -3.75 -6.83
C TYR A 42 2.08 -5.03 -7.23
N ARG A 43 3.37 -4.93 -7.61
CA ARG A 43 4.19 -6.12 -7.91
C ARG A 43 4.29 -7.01 -6.67
N GLY A 44 4.64 -6.45 -5.52
CA GLY A 44 4.69 -7.25 -4.30
C GLY A 44 3.31 -7.63 -3.75
N LEU A 45 2.24 -6.92 -4.11
CA LEU A 45 0.89 -7.41 -3.84
C LEU A 45 0.60 -8.72 -4.59
N LEU A 46 0.94 -8.76 -5.87
CA LEU A 46 0.78 -9.96 -6.71
C LEU A 46 1.67 -11.11 -6.22
N GLU A 47 2.91 -10.80 -5.80
CA GLU A 47 3.92 -11.77 -5.35
C GLU A 47 3.82 -12.11 -3.84
N GLU A 48 2.80 -11.64 -3.14
CA GLU A 48 2.59 -11.85 -1.70
C GLU A 48 3.79 -11.40 -0.81
N LYS A 49 4.50 -10.33 -1.21
CA LYS A 49 5.61 -9.72 -0.44
C LYS A 49 5.10 -8.86 0.72
N PHE A 50 4.52 -9.52 1.70
CA PHE A 50 3.89 -8.91 2.87
C PHE A 50 4.82 -8.89 4.08
N GLN A 51 4.79 -7.79 4.82
CA GLN A 51 5.51 -7.61 6.07
C GLN A 51 4.58 -6.96 7.10
N VAL A 52 4.37 -7.59 8.25
CA VAL A 52 3.68 -6.94 9.37
C VAL A 52 4.54 -5.76 9.85
N LEU A 53 3.92 -4.59 10.02
CA LEU A 53 4.58 -3.37 10.46
C LEU A 53 4.24 -3.07 11.92
N GLU A 54 5.27 -3.05 12.74
CA GLU A 54 5.23 -2.63 14.13
C GLU A 54 5.60 -1.15 14.29
N ARG A 55 5.38 -0.60 15.49
CA ARG A 55 5.76 0.79 15.81
C ARG A 55 7.25 1.06 15.58
N THR A 56 8.10 0.08 15.83
CA THR A 56 9.55 0.16 15.68
C THR A 56 9.97 0.26 14.21
N ASP A 57 9.29 -0.44 13.31
CA ASP A 57 9.63 -0.49 11.87
C ASP A 57 9.50 0.87 11.18
N VAL A 58 8.71 1.78 11.77
CA VAL A 58 8.47 3.14 11.23
C VAL A 58 9.04 4.26 12.10
N SER A 59 9.95 3.97 13.03
CA SER A 59 10.46 5.00 13.95
C SER A 59 11.46 5.96 13.31
N ASP A 60 12.42 5.46 12.54
CA ASP A 60 13.55 6.25 12.01
C ASP A 60 13.43 6.56 10.51
N ILE A 61 12.19 6.60 9.99
CA ILE A 61 11.94 6.80 8.55
C ILE A 61 11.38 8.20 8.24
N LEU A 62 10.99 8.99 9.24
CA LEU A 62 10.31 10.28 9.05
C LEU A 62 11.16 11.29 8.27
N ASN A 63 12.48 11.27 8.46
CA ASN A 63 13.44 12.17 7.81
C ASN A 63 14.14 11.54 6.60
N ARG A 64 13.70 10.35 6.16
CA ARG A 64 14.30 9.63 5.02
C ARG A 64 13.51 9.88 3.75
N GLY A 65 14.20 10.25 2.68
CA GLY A 65 13.63 10.30 1.32
C GLY A 65 13.24 8.92 0.79
N GLY A 66 12.54 8.91 -0.36
CA GLY A 66 12.05 7.71 -1.00
C GLY A 66 10.99 6.96 -0.19
N THR A 67 10.94 5.63 -0.37
CA THR A 67 10.03 4.73 0.34
C THR A 67 10.76 3.48 0.85
N THR A 68 10.59 3.15 2.13
CA THR A 68 11.15 1.93 2.73
C THR A 68 10.47 0.65 2.26
N LEU A 69 9.23 0.74 1.75
CA LEU A 69 8.53 -0.39 1.15
C LEU A 69 8.97 -0.63 -0.31
N GLY A 70 9.67 0.32 -0.93
CA GLY A 70 10.01 0.25 -2.34
C GLY A 70 8.82 0.55 -3.24
N SER A 71 9.09 0.61 -4.54
CA SER A 71 8.06 0.80 -5.57
C SER A 71 8.53 0.10 -6.83
N ALA A 72 7.61 -0.61 -7.51
CA ALA A 72 7.89 -1.22 -8.79
C ALA A 72 6.71 -1.02 -9.74
N ARG A 73 7.02 -0.93 -11.04
CA ARG A 73 6.01 -0.90 -12.09
C ARG A 73 5.45 -2.31 -12.31
N LEU A 74 4.14 -2.39 -12.46
CA LEU A 74 3.40 -3.59 -12.85
C LEU A 74 2.42 -3.23 -13.98
N PRO A 75 2.88 -3.09 -15.23
CA PRO A 75 2.00 -2.78 -16.36
C PRO A 75 0.86 -3.78 -16.51
N GLU A 76 1.13 -5.04 -16.18
CA GLU A 76 0.20 -6.16 -16.23
C GLU A 76 -0.96 -6.02 -15.23
N PHE A 77 -0.91 -5.08 -14.27
CA PHE A 77 -2.02 -4.84 -13.33
C PHE A 77 -3.32 -4.38 -14.01
N LYS A 78 -3.23 -3.95 -15.28
CA LYS A 78 -4.42 -3.61 -16.08
C LYS A 78 -5.26 -4.83 -16.44
N GLU A 79 -4.64 -6.01 -16.49
CA GLU A 79 -5.32 -7.25 -16.83
C GLU A 79 -6.18 -7.72 -15.66
N GLU A 80 -7.39 -8.19 -15.97
CA GLU A 80 -8.38 -8.55 -14.96
C GLU A 80 -7.90 -9.73 -14.10
N GLU A 81 -7.24 -10.72 -14.70
CA GLU A 81 -6.75 -11.88 -13.96
C GLU A 81 -5.69 -11.49 -12.91
N VAL A 82 -4.86 -10.48 -13.22
CA VAL A 82 -3.83 -9.98 -12.29
C VAL A 82 -4.48 -9.26 -11.11
N GLN A 83 -5.54 -8.48 -11.36
CA GLN A 83 -6.30 -7.81 -10.30
C GLN A 83 -7.02 -8.84 -9.41
N ASP A 84 -7.62 -9.86 -10.01
CA ASP A 84 -8.29 -10.93 -9.28
C ASP A 84 -7.32 -11.70 -8.38
N GLN A 85 -6.12 -11.99 -8.87
CA GLN A 85 -5.07 -12.60 -8.06
C GLN A 85 -4.66 -11.69 -6.88
N CYS A 86 -4.54 -10.38 -7.11
CA CYS A 86 -4.24 -9.42 -6.04
C CYS A 86 -5.36 -9.36 -4.99
N VAL A 87 -6.63 -9.39 -5.42
CA VAL A 87 -7.79 -9.46 -4.51
C VAL A 87 -7.78 -10.76 -3.71
N ALA A 88 -7.47 -11.89 -4.35
CA ALA A 88 -7.34 -13.18 -3.69
C ALA A 88 -6.22 -13.16 -2.63
N ASN A 89 -5.07 -12.59 -2.95
CA ASN A 89 -3.94 -12.45 -2.02
C ASN A 89 -4.29 -11.58 -0.81
N LEU A 90 -4.97 -10.44 -1.00
CA LEU A 90 -5.45 -9.59 0.10
C LEU A 90 -6.41 -10.36 1.02
N ARG A 91 -7.38 -11.07 0.44
CA ARG A 91 -8.36 -11.86 1.19
C ARG A 91 -7.69 -13.01 1.95
N LYS A 92 -6.75 -13.71 1.31
CA LYS A 92 -5.96 -14.80 1.91
C LYS A 92 -5.13 -14.29 3.11
N ALA A 93 -4.55 -13.09 3.00
CA ALA A 93 -3.80 -12.45 4.08
C ALA A 93 -4.71 -11.84 5.18
N GLY A 94 -6.03 -11.84 4.97
CA GLY A 94 -7.00 -11.23 5.89
C GLY A 94 -6.91 -9.71 5.95
N ILE A 95 -6.50 -9.06 4.86
CA ILE A 95 -6.41 -7.60 4.76
C ILE A 95 -7.78 -7.05 4.33
N ASP A 96 -8.38 -6.23 5.19
CA ASP A 96 -9.75 -5.72 5.02
C ASP A 96 -9.82 -4.46 4.14
N ALA A 97 -8.74 -3.67 4.10
CA ALA A 97 -8.65 -2.42 3.34
C ALA A 97 -7.20 -2.09 2.98
N LEU A 98 -7.00 -1.21 1.99
CA LEU A 98 -5.68 -0.88 1.46
C LEU A 98 -5.47 0.65 1.39
N VAL A 99 -4.33 1.12 1.90
CA VAL A 99 -3.85 2.49 1.68
C VAL A 99 -2.80 2.49 0.58
N VAL A 100 -3.04 3.24 -0.49
CA VAL A 100 -2.16 3.32 -1.67
C VAL A 100 -1.55 4.72 -1.73
N ILE A 101 -0.24 4.80 -1.61
CA ILE A 101 0.52 6.06 -1.69
C ILE A 101 1.18 6.15 -3.07
N GLY A 102 0.87 7.19 -3.85
CA GLY A 102 1.41 7.34 -5.20
C GLY A 102 0.69 8.40 -6.03
N GLY A 103 0.86 8.33 -7.35
CA GLY A 103 0.18 9.21 -8.32
C GLY A 103 -1.02 8.54 -9.03
N ASP A 104 -1.48 9.15 -10.13
CA ASP A 104 -2.66 8.73 -10.89
C ASP A 104 -2.67 7.26 -11.30
N GLY A 105 -1.51 6.73 -11.74
CA GLY A 105 -1.38 5.31 -12.09
C GLY A 105 -1.73 4.40 -10.92
N SER A 106 -1.29 4.78 -9.72
CA SER A 106 -1.58 4.07 -8.48
C SER A 106 -3.06 4.18 -8.12
N TYR A 107 -3.69 5.33 -8.34
CA TYR A 107 -5.12 5.50 -8.05
C TYR A 107 -6.03 4.69 -8.96
N ARG A 108 -5.68 4.54 -10.24
CA ARG A 108 -6.41 3.63 -11.14
C ARG A 108 -6.40 2.20 -10.61
N GLY A 109 -5.27 1.75 -10.07
CA GLY A 109 -5.17 0.43 -9.45
C GLY A 109 -6.03 0.31 -8.18
N ALA A 110 -6.02 1.34 -7.32
CA ALA A 110 -6.85 1.40 -6.11
C ALA A 110 -8.35 1.35 -6.44
N LEU A 111 -8.77 2.08 -7.48
CA LEU A 111 -10.16 2.07 -7.96
C LEU A 111 -10.56 0.69 -8.50
N ALA A 112 -9.69 0.03 -9.27
CA ALA A 112 -9.94 -1.31 -9.79
C ALA A 112 -10.16 -2.33 -8.66
N LEU A 113 -9.33 -2.29 -7.61
CA LEU A 113 -9.50 -3.14 -6.42
C LEU A 113 -10.79 -2.79 -5.64
N THR A 114 -11.14 -1.51 -5.57
CA THR A 114 -12.40 -1.06 -4.94
C THR A 114 -13.62 -1.59 -5.66
N ASN A 115 -13.63 -1.56 -7.00
CA ASN A 115 -14.69 -2.14 -7.81
C ASN A 115 -14.82 -3.67 -7.62
N LYS A 116 -13.75 -4.34 -7.15
CA LYS A 116 -13.72 -5.77 -6.80
C LYS A 116 -13.95 -6.04 -5.30
N GLY A 117 -14.36 -5.02 -4.54
CA GLY A 117 -14.79 -5.13 -3.14
C GLY A 117 -13.67 -4.97 -2.10
N ILE A 118 -12.51 -4.43 -2.46
CA ILE A 118 -11.45 -4.05 -1.52
C ILE A 118 -11.49 -2.54 -1.30
N ASN A 119 -11.87 -2.10 -0.10
CA ASN A 119 -11.87 -0.67 0.21
C ASN A 119 -10.45 -0.08 0.13
N CYS A 120 -10.23 0.86 -0.80
CA CYS A 120 -8.95 1.52 -0.98
C CYS A 120 -9.03 3.02 -0.69
N ILE A 121 -7.96 3.57 -0.11
CA ILE A 121 -7.74 5.02 0.03
C ILE A 121 -6.44 5.40 -0.69
N GLY A 122 -6.52 6.38 -1.58
CA GLY A 122 -5.37 6.97 -2.25
C GLY A 122 -4.78 8.15 -1.46
N LEU A 123 -3.46 8.20 -1.32
CA LEU A 123 -2.72 9.34 -0.79
C LEU A 123 -1.74 9.88 -1.84
N PRO A 124 -1.72 11.19 -2.12
CA PRO A 124 -0.89 11.75 -3.18
C PRO A 124 0.58 11.68 -2.79
N GLY A 125 1.36 10.99 -3.61
CA GLY A 125 2.80 10.84 -3.49
C GLY A 125 3.44 11.00 -4.86
N THR A 126 3.68 12.24 -5.25
CA THR A 126 4.39 12.62 -6.49
C THR A 126 5.05 13.97 -6.28
N ILE A 127 6.10 14.27 -7.05
CA ILE A 127 6.76 15.58 -7.09
C ILE A 127 6.13 16.52 -8.13
N ASP A 128 5.25 16.00 -8.99
CA ASP A 128 4.79 16.69 -10.21
C ASP A 128 3.61 17.67 -9.97
N ASN A 129 3.02 17.67 -8.76
CA ASN A 129 1.81 18.44 -8.38
C ASN A 129 0.66 18.32 -9.40
#